data_AF-A0A4Q3BRE8-F1
#
_entry.id   AF-A0A4Q3BRE8-F1
#
_cell.length_a   1.000
_cell.length_b   1.000
_cell.length_c   1.000
_cell.angle_alpha   90.00
_cell.angle_beta   90.00
_cell.angle_gamma   90.00
#
_symmetry.space_group_name_H-M   'P 1'
#
loop_
_entity.id
_entity.type
_entity.pdbx_description
1 polymer ?
#
loop_
_entity_poly.entity_id
_entity_poly.type
_entity_poly.pdbx_seq_one_letter_code
_entity_poly.pdbx_strand_id
1 'polypeptide(L)'
;MSDAPDFRDTVFLPKTDFPMKAGLAQKEPAILAKWAAEDLYGQLRKARAGKPRFILHDGPPYANGDIHMGHAMNKVLKDIIVRSQSLTGKDAPYVPGWDCHGLPIEWKVEEAYRAKKLNKDEVDPVLFRAECRTYAEKWVSVQREQFKRLGVEGDWDDPYLTMNYASEAAIVAELLKFAESGQLYRGAKPV
;
A
#
# COMPACT_ATOMS: atom_id res chain seq x y z
N MET A 1 64.11 14.52 -26.44
CA MET A 1 62.65 14.32 -26.52
C MET A 1 62.03 15.60 -25.99
N SER A 2 61.24 16.31 -26.80
CA SER A 2 60.63 17.56 -26.36
C SER A 2 59.48 17.25 -25.41
N ASP A 3 59.55 17.74 -24.18
CA ASP A 3 58.41 17.76 -23.26
C ASP A 3 57.35 18.70 -23.84
N ALA A 4 56.35 18.12 -24.51
CA ALA A 4 55.23 18.89 -25.02
C ALA A 4 54.42 19.47 -23.84
N PRO A 5 53.93 20.73 -23.93
CA PRO A 5 53.16 21.33 -22.85
C PRO A 5 51.87 20.54 -22.57
N ASP A 6 51.58 20.27 -21.29
CA ASP A 6 50.33 19.64 -20.86
C ASP A 6 49.23 20.69 -20.71
N PHE A 7 48.21 20.61 -21.57
CA PHE A 7 47.09 21.55 -21.59
C PHE A 7 45.88 21.06 -20.78
N ARG A 8 45.96 19.95 -20.04
CA ARG A 8 44.82 19.41 -19.27
C ARG A 8 44.18 20.43 -18.32
N ASP A 9 44.99 21.29 -17.70
CA ASP A 9 44.52 22.30 -16.74
C ASP A 9 43.92 23.56 -17.40
N THR A 10 44.03 23.71 -18.73
CA THR A 10 43.44 24.85 -19.45
C THR A 10 42.01 24.59 -19.91
N VAL A 11 41.50 23.36 -19.72
CA VAL A 11 40.17 22.94 -20.17
C VAL A 11 39.21 22.88 -18.97
N PHE A 12 38.06 23.55 -19.10
CA PHE A 12 36.99 23.50 -18.10
C PHE A 12 36.16 22.21 -18.22
N LEU A 13 36.65 21.13 -17.62
CA LEU A 13 35.94 19.86 -17.58
C LEU A 13 34.79 19.89 -16.55
N PRO A 14 33.64 19.24 -16.84
CA PRO A 14 32.59 19.04 -15.85
C PRO A 14 33.12 18.30 -14.63
N LYS A 15 32.85 18.84 -13.43
CA LYS A 15 33.18 18.22 -12.15
C LYS A 15 31.88 17.93 -11.39
N THR A 16 31.70 16.69 -10.96
CA THR A 16 30.55 16.30 -10.15
C THR A 16 30.91 15.14 -9.25
N ASP A 17 30.36 15.17 -8.03
CA ASP A 17 30.40 14.04 -7.10
C ASP A 17 29.30 13.01 -7.42
N PHE A 18 28.44 13.28 -8.42
CA PHE A 18 27.41 12.35 -8.85
C PHE A 18 28.05 11.12 -9.51
N PRO A 19 27.89 9.92 -8.92
CA PRO A 19 28.55 8.73 -9.42
C PRO A 19 27.92 8.27 -10.73
N MET A 20 28.75 7.84 -11.68
CA MET A 20 28.30 7.32 -12.98
C MET A 20 27.45 6.05 -12.86
N LYS A 21 27.72 5.20 -11.86
CA LYS A 21 26.89 4.02 -11.56
C LYS A 21 25.80 4.37 -10.55
N ALA A 22 24.58 3.93 -10.83
CA ALA A 22 23.42 4.28 -10.01
C ALA A 22 23.53 3.73 -8.57
N GLY A 23 23.88 2.45 -8.38
CA GLY A 23 23.98 1.84 -7.05
C GLY A 23 22.64 1.76 -6.31
N LEU A 24 21.55 1.48 -7.05
CA LEU A 24 20.17 1.62 -6.57
C LEU A 24 19.86 0.75 -5.35
N ALA A 25 20.39 -0.47 -5.28
CA ALA A 25 20.15 -1.38 -4.15
C ALA A 25 20.54 -0.77 -2.79
N GLN A 26 21.58 0.07 -2.74
CA GLN A 26 21.98 0.80 -1.55
C GLN A 26 21.36 2.20 -1.46
N LYS A 27 21.23 2.90 -2.58
CA LYS A 27 20.72 4.29 -2.59
C LYS A 27 19.23 4.39 -2.32
N GLU A 28 18.40 3.52 -2.91
CA GLU A 28 16.95 3.60 -2.75
C GLU A 28 16.54 3.48 -1.27
N PRO A 29 17.02 2.49 -0.48
CA PRO A 29 16.69 2.45 0.95
C PRO A 29 17.10 3.71 1.71
N ALA A 30 18.25 4.31 1.39
CA ALA A 30 18.70 5.55 2.03
C ALA A 30 17.80 6.75 1.68
N ILE A 31 17.34 6.82 0.42
CA ILE A 31 16.39 7.86 -0.02
C ILE A 31 15.04 7.69 0.70
N LEU A 32 14.51 6.46 0.76
CA LEU A 32 13.24 6.18 1.45
C LEU A 32 13.33 6.47 2.96
N ALA A 33 14.44 6.10 3.60
CA ALA A 33 14.68 6.41 5.01
C ALA A 33 14.72 7.92 5.25
N LYS A 34 15.34 8.68 4.34
CA LYS A 34 15.33 10.15 4.39
C LYS A 34 13.91 10.71 4.24
N TRP A 35 13.13 10.27 3.26
CA TRP A 35 11.74 10.72 3.07
C TRP A 35 10.87 10.45 4.30
N ALA A 36 11.03 9.28 4.92
CA ALA A 36 10.32 8.93 6.14
C ALA A 36 10.75 9.82 7.33
N ALA A 37 12.05 10.04 7.50
CA ALA A 37 12.57 10.91 8.58
C ALA A 37 12.13 12.37 8.44
N GLU A 38 11.91 12.82 7.20
CA GLU A 38 11.46 14.17 6.88
C GLU A 38 9.92 14.32 6.93
N ASP A 39 9.16 13.24 7.07
CA ASP A 39 7.70 13.24 6.86
C ASP A 39 7.33 13.86 5.50
N LEU A 40 7.89 13.30 4.42
CA LEU A 40 7.68 13.82 3.07
C LEU A 40 6.18 13.87 2.70
N TYR A 41 5.41 12.84 3.03
CA TYR A 41 3.97 12.83 2.77
C TYR A 41 3.25 13.99 3.46
N GLY A 42 3.48 14.19 4.76
CA GLY A 42 2.90 15.29 5.52
C GLY A 42 3.30 16.66 4.96
N GLN A 43 4.58 16.83 4.58
CA GLN A 43 5.04 18.04 3.89
C GLN A 43 4.30 18.29 2.58
N LEU A 44 4.11 17.26 1.75
CA LEU A 44 3.36 17.34 0.49
C LEU A 44 1.89 17.72 0.75
N ARG A 45 1.24 17.12 1.75
CA ARG A 45 -0.14 17.46 2.13
C ARG A 45 -0.24 18.92 2.57
N LYS A 46 0.65 19.36 3.45
CA LYS A 46 0.70 20.74 3.94
C LYS A 46 0.93 21.75 2.82
N ALA A 47 1.85 21.46 1.90
CA ALA A 47 2.16 22.34 0.76
C ALA A 47 0.99 22.45 -0.25
N ARG A 48 0.06 21.49 -0.25
CA ARG A 48 -1.11 21.46 -1.15
C ARG A 48 -2.43 21.80 -0.44
N ALA A 49 -2.41 22.15 0.84
CA ALA A 49 -3.60 22.55 1.57
C ALA A 49 -4.37 23.68 0.84
N GLY A 50 -5.68 23.49 0.66
CA GLY A 50 -6.57 24.44 -0.01
C GLY A 50 -6.49 24.45 -1.54
N LYS A 51 -5.67 23.61 -2.17
CA LYS A 51 -5.65 23.45 -3.63
C LYS A 51 -6.80 22.56 -4.11
N PRO A 52 -7.17 22.63 -5.40
CA PRO A 52 -8.17 21.71 -5.97
C PRO A 52 -7.77 20.25 -5.73
N ARG A 53 -8.71 19.45 -5.23
CA ARG A 53 -8.44 18.05 -4.90
C ARG A 53 -8.45 17.15 -6.14
N PHE A 54 -7.59 16.14 -6.12
CA PHE A 54 -7.65 15.00 -7.02
C PHE A 54 -7.65 13.72 -6.18
N ILE A 55 -8.70 12.93 -6.26
CA ILE A 55 -8.83 11.71 -5.46
C ILE A 55 -8.66 10.50 -6.36
N LEU A 56 -7.62 9.73 -6.11
CA LEU A 56 -7.47 8.37 -6.63
C LEU A 56 -7.80 7.42 -5.49
N HIS A 57 -8.95 6.76 -5.57
CA HIS A 57 -9.33 5.75 -4.60
C HIS A 57 -8.57 4.45 -4.88
N ASP A 58 -7.81 3.99 -3.89
CA ASP A 58 -7.05 2.76 -4.00
C ASP A 58 -7.98 1.55 -3.93
N GLY A 59 -8.04 0.73 -4.97
CA GLY A 59 -8.64 -0.61 -4.86
C GLY A 59 -7.82 -1.48 -3.90
N PRO A 60 -8.42 -2.05 -2.84
CA PRO A 60 -7.67 -2.67 -1.76
C PRO A 60 -7.10 -4.03 -2.18
N PRO A 61 -5.77 -4.27 -2.15
CA PRO A 61 -5.23 -5.62 -2.22
C PRO A 61 -5.76 -6.51 -1.09
N TYR A 62 -5.85 -7.79 -1.38
CA TYR A 62 -6.24 -8.79 -0.38
C TYR A 62 -5.09 -9.03 0.60
N ALA A 63 -5.38 -9.03 1.90
CA ALA A 63 -4.40 -9.18 2.98
C ALA A 63 -3.97 -10.64 3.17
N ASN A 64 -3.42 -11.24 2.11
CA ASN A 64 -2.93 -12.62 2.09
C ASN A 64 -1.75 -12.75 1.12
N GLY A 65 -0.60 -13.17 1.64
CA GLY A 65 0.59 -13.43 0.83
C GLY A 65 1.41 -12.18 0.49
N ASP A 66 2.63 -12.44 0.00
CA ASP A 66 3.54 -11.40 -0.48
C ASP A 66 3.02 -10.72 -1.76
N ILE A 67 3.45 -9.48 -2.00
CA ILE A 67 3.15 -8.80 -3.26
C ILE A 67 3.81 -9.51 -4.44
N HIS A 68 3.23 -9.34 -5.63
CA HIS A 68 3.72 -9.91 -6.88
C HIS A 68 3.75 -8.83 -7.97
N MET A 69 4.26 -9.13 -9.16
CA MET A 69 4.43 -8.13 -10.22
C MET A 69 3.15 -7.38 -10.61
N GLY A 70 1.99 -8.04 -10.60
CA GLY A 70 0.69 -7.35 -10.78
C GLY A 70 0.43 -6.25 -9.74
N HIS A 71 0.74 -6.50 -8.46
CA HIS A 71 0.64 -5.50 -7.40
C HIS A 71 1.63 -4.34 -7.63
N ALA A 72 2.88 -4.66 -7.97
CA ALA A 72 3.89 -3.65 -8.24
C ALA A 72 3.49 -2.73 -9.40
N MET A 73 3.05 -3.32 -10.53
CA MET A 73 2.55 -2.57 -11.67
C MET A 73 1.39 -1.64 -11.28
N ASN A 74 0.39 -2.17 -10.56
CA ASN A 74 -0.76 -1.38 -10.15
C ASN A 74 -0.39 -0.19 -9.26
N LYS A 75 0.43 -0.43 -8.23
CA LYS A 75 0.79 0.60 -7.25
C LYS A 75 1.73 1.65 -7.81
N VAL A 76 2.70 1.27 -8.65
CA VAL A 76 3.60 2.22 -9.32
C VAL A 76 2.81 3.12 -10.28
N LEU A 77 1.83 2.59 -11.02
CA LEU A 77 0.99 3.42 -11.89
C LEU A 77 0.15 4.43 -11.09
N LYS A 78 -0.44 4.00 -9.97
CA LYS A 78 -1.19 4.90 -9.07
C LYS A 78 -0.28 6.01 -8.52
N ASP A 79 0.93 5.66 -8.08
CA ASP A 79 1.91 6.60 -7.56
C ASP A 79 2.34 7.63 -8.62
N ILE A 80 2.62 7.21 -9.86
CA ILE A 80 2.90 8.11 -10.99
C ILE A 80 1.77 9.12 -11.18
N ILE A 81 0.51 8.67 -11.16
CA ILE A 81 -0.66 9.54 -11.31
C ILE A 81 -0.74 10.53 -10.15
N VAL A 82 -0.67 10.06 -8.91
CA VAL A 82 -0.77 10.90 -7.70
C VAL A 82 0.35 11.95 -7.66
N ARG A 83 1.58 11.56 -7.96
CA ARG A 83 2.73 12.48 -8.04
C ARG A 83 2.55 13.49 -9.16
N SER A 84 2.12 13.07 -10.34
CA SER A 84 1.85 13.97 -11.48
C SER A 84 0.76 15.01 -11.14
N GLN A 85 -0.34 14.59 -10.52
CA GLN A 85 -1.41 15.50 -10.10
C GLN A 85 -0.93 16.46 -9.00
N SER A 86 -0.10 15.98 -8.07
CA SER A 86 0.53 16.82 -7.05
C SER A 86 1.51 17.84 -7.65
N LEU A 87 2.32 17.45 -8.64
CA LEU A 87 3.29 18.32 -9.32
C LEU A 87 2.61 19.36 -10.22
N THR A 88 1.45 19.03 -10.79
CA THR A 88 0.59 19.98 -11.53
C THR A 88 -0.22 20.91 -10.63
N GLY A 89 -0.02 20.83 -9.30
CA GLY A 89 -0.51 21.82 -8.35
C GLY A 89 -1.79 21.44 -7.60
N LYS A 90 -2.31 20.21 -7.79
CA LYS A 90 -3.48 19.72 -7.06
C LYS A 90 -3.12 19.16 -5.69
N ASP A 91 -4.12 19.10 -4.82
CA ASP A 91 -4.07 18.31 -3.59
C ASP A 91 -4.48 16.87 -3.90
N ALA A 92 -3.50 15.99 -4.11
CA ALA A 92 -3.76 14.58 -4.45
C ALA A 92 -3.38 13.63 -3.29
N PRO A 93 -4.23 13.47 -2.26
CA PRO A 93 -3.96 12.53 -1.18
C PRO A 93 -4.13 11.09 -1.70
N TYR A 94 -3.34 10.18 -1.16
CA TYR A 94 -3.41 8.76 -1.51
C TYR A 94 -3.47 7.94 -0.24
N VAL A 95 -4.64 7.37 0.02
CA VAL A 95 -4.90 6.51 1.17
C VAL A 95 -4.95 5.07 0.67
N PRO A 96 -3.94 4.23 0.99
CA PRO A 96 -3.94 2.82 0.65
C PRO A 96 -5.00 2.09 1.49
N GLY A 97 -5.46 0.94 0.99
CA GLY A 97 -6.31 0.07 1.80
C GLY A 97 -6.12 -1.41 1.56
N TRP A 98 -6.85 -2.21 2.34
CA TRP A 98 -6.77 -3.67 2.32
C TRP A 98 -8.12 -4.35 2.51
N ASP A 99 -8.27 -5.45 1.80
CA ASP A 99 -9.39 -6.38 1.95
C ASP A 99 -8.98 -7.48 2.93
N CYS A 100 -9.68 -7.56 4.05
CA CYS A 100 -9.28 -8.24 5.28
C CYS A 100 -10.24 -9.37 5.67
N HIS A 101 -11.28 -9.62 4.87
CA HIS A 101 -12.28 -10.66 5.11
C HIS A 101 -12.31 -11.65 3.96
N GLY A 102 -12.92 -12.83 4.17
CA GLY A 102 -13.21 -13.78 3.10
C GLY A 102 -12.52 -15.14 3.25
N LEU A 103 -13.00 -16.10 2.44
CA LEU A 103 -12.58 -17.51 2.48
C LEU A 103 -11.06 -17.72 2.38
N PRO A 104 -10.30 -17.00 1.53
CA PRO A 104 -8.86 -17.23 1.45
C PRO A 104 -8.11 -17.01 2.77
N ILE A 105 -8.56 -16.11 3.66
CA ILE A 105 -7.96 -15.94 4.99
C ILE A 105 -8.38 -17.09 5.90
N GLU A 106 -9.68 -17.42 5.91
CA GLU A 106 -10.19 -18.54 6.70
C GLU A 106 -9.48 -19.85 6.38
N TRP A 107 -9.25 -20.13 5.09
CA TRP A 107 -8.52 -21.32 4.64
C TRP A 107 -7.08 -21.35 5.14
N LYS A 108 -6.39 -20.20 5.17
CA LYS A 108 -5.01 -20.13 5.66
C LYS A 108 -4.91 -20.35 7.17
N VAL A 109 -5.86 -19.83 7.93
CA VAL A 109 -5.96 -20.09 9.37
C VAL A 109 -6.33 -21.56 9.62
N GLU A 110 -7.26 -22.11 8.84
CA GLU A 110 -7.65 -23.51 8.92
C GLU A 110 -6.52 -24.48 8.55
N GLU A 111 -5.70 -24.17 7.54
CA GLU A 111 -4.49 -24.91 7.21
C GLU A 111 -3.54 -25.00 8.43
N ALA A 112 -3.41 -23.92 9.20
CA ALA A 112 -2.59 -23.90 10.42
C ALA A 112 -3.17 -24.78 11.54
N TYR A 113 -4.49 -24.87 11.67
CA TYR A 113 -5.14 -25.81 12.59
C TYR A 113 -4.98 -27.26 12.14
N ARG A 114 -5.18 -27.55 10.85
CA ARG A 114 -4.98 -28.89 10.27
C ARG A 114 -3.54 -29.38 10.48
N ALA A 115 -2.56 -28.50 10.34
CA ALA A 115 -1.15 -28.81 10.63
C ALA A 115 -0.91 -29.20 12.10
N LYS A 116 -1.73 -28.66 13.03
CA LYS A 116 -1.73 -29.02 14.46
C LYS A 116 -2.65 -30.20 14.79
N LYS A 117 -3.27 -30.84 13.79
CA LYS A 117 -4.28 -31.91 13.94
C LYS A 117 -5.51 -31.49 14.76
N LEU A 118 -5.87 -30.20 14.69
CA LEU A 118 -7.10 -29.67 15.28
C LEU A 118 -8.17 -29.54 14.18
N ASN A 119 -9.42 -29.88 14.51
CA ASN A 119 -10.53 -29.67 13.60
C ASN A 119 -11.12 -28.26 13.78
N LYS A 120 -11.41 -27.56 12.68
CA LYS A 120 -12.04 -26.22 12.70
C LYS A 120 -13.39 -26.24 13.43
N ASP A 121 -14.16 -27.31 13.28
CA ASP A 121 -15.49 -27.43 13.92
C ASP A 121 -15.41 -27.51 15.45
N GLU A 122 -14.24 -27.80 16.00
CA GLU A 122 -13.97 -27.84 17.44
C GLU A 122 -13.43 -26.50 17.97
N VAL A 123 -13.16 -25.54 17.08
CA VAL A 123 -12.66 -24.20 17.43
C VAL A 123 -13.85 -23.26 17.66
N ASP A 124 -13.82 -22.51 18.76
CA ASP A 124 -14.79 -21.44 19.01
C ASP A 124 -14.81 -20.44 17.84
N PRO A 125 -15.97 -20.18 17.20
CA PRO A 125 -16.07 -19.22 16.11
C PRO A 125 -15.57 -17.82 16.45
N VAL A 126 -15.68 -17.39 17.71
CA VAL A 126 -15.16 -16.07 18.14
C VAL A 126 -13.63 -16.06 18.09
N LEU A 127 -13.00 -17.09 18.63
CA LEU A 127 -11.55 -17.28 18.57
C LEU A 127 -11.06 -17.39 17.12
N PHE A 128 -11.75 -18.18 16.29
CA PHE A 128 -11.40 -18.34 14.88
C PHE A 128 -11.40 -17.00 14.11
N ARG A 129 -12.42 -16.16 14.33
CA ARG A 129 -12.51 -14.82 13.74
C ARG A 129 -11.40 -13.88 14.25
N ALA A 130 -11.04 -13.97 15.53
CA ALA A 130 -9.94 -13.20 16.10
C ALA A 130 -8.58 -13.59 15.50
N GLU A 131 -8.36 -14.88 15.25
CA GLU A 131 -7.17 -15.37 14.55
C GLU A 131 -7.14 -14.92 13.08
N CYS A 132 -8.28 -14.90 12.39
CA CYS A 132 -8.38 -14.35 11.03
C CYS A 132 -8.02 -12.86 10.98
N ARG A 133 -8.46 -12.06 11.97
CA ARG A 133 -8.06 -10.65 12.10
C ARG A 133 -6.55 -10.51 12.32
N THR A 134 -5.99 -11.27 13.26
CA THR A 134 -4.54 -11.30 13.50
C THR A 134 -3.75 -11.67 12.23
N TYR A 135 -4.25 -12.63 11.46
CA TYR A 135 -3.65 -13.03 10.18
C TYR A 135 -3.66 -11.90 9.16
N ALA A 136 -4.80 -11.22 9.00
CA ALA A 136 -4.94 -10.08 8.11
C ALA A 136 -4.01 -8.93 8.52
N GLU A 137 -3.96 -8.57 9.81
CA GLU A 137 -3.08 -7.53 10.35
C GLU A 137 -1.61 -7.79 10.02
N LYS A 138 -1.15 -9.04 10.21
CA LYS A 138 0.21 -9.45 9.84
C LYS A 138 0.49 -9.15 8.36
N TRP A 139 -0.40 -9.57 7.46
CA TRP A 139 -0.17 -9.39 6.02
C TRP A 139 -0.31 -7.94 5.58
N VAL A 140 -1.21 -7.16 6.19
CA VAL A 140 -1.25 -5.70 6.01
C VAL A 140 0.12 -5.10 6.32
N SER A 141 0.73 -5.47 7.46
CA SER A 141 2.06 -4.97 7.83
C SER A 141 3.13 -5.38 6.83
N VAL A 142 3.18 -6.64 6.40
CA VAL A 142 4.20 -7.12 5.44
C VAL A 142 4.04 -6.43 4.09
N GLN A 143 2.83 -6.41 3.54
CA GLN A 143 2.56 -5.80 2.23
C GLN A 143 2.79 -4.29 2.26
N ARG A 144 2.46 -3.60 3.36
CA ARG A 144 2.75 -2.18 3.55
C ARG A 144 4.23 -1.88 3.37
N GLU A 145 5.10 -2.64 4.04
CA GLU A 145 6.56 -2.45 3.92
C GLU A 145 7.07 -2.80 2.51
N GLN A 146 6.47 -3.80 1.87
CA GLN A 146 6.78 -4.13 0.47
C GLN A 146 6.37 -3.00 -0.50
N PHE A 147 5.22 -2.37 -0.29
CA PHE A 147 4.78 -1.23 -1.10
C PHE A 147 5.62 0.02 -0.85
N LYS A 148 5.97 0.32 0.41
CA LYS A 148 6.92 1.38 0.75
C LYS A 148 8.28 1.15 0.07
N ARG A 149 8.75 -0.10 0.02
CA ARG A 149 10.00 -0.44 -0.68
C ARG A 149 9.94 -0.14 -2.19
N LEU A 150 8.77 -0.15 -2.82
CA LEU A 150 8.59 0.30 -4.21
C LEU A 150 8.65 1.83 -4.36
N GLY A 151 8.79 2.59 -3.27
CA GLY A 151 8.83 4.05 -3.27
C GLY A 151 7.46 4.71 -3.44
N VAL A 152 6.38 3.97 -3.21
CA VAL A 152 5.01 4.50 -3.26
C VAL A 152 4.77 5.39 -2.05
N GLU A 153 4.35 6.63 -2.29
CA GLU A 153 4.06 7.60 -1.23
C GLU A 153 2.56 7.66 -0.94
N GLY A 154 2.17 7.61 0.32
CA GLY A 154 0.77 7.61 0.74
C GLY A 154 0.60 7.60 2.25
N ASP A 155 -0.64 7.64 2.69
CA ASP A 155 -0.99 7.56 4.11
C ASP A 155 -0.88 6.13 4.64
N TRP A 156 0.34 5.70 4.93
CA TRP A 156 0.61 4.34 5.40
C TRP A 156 0.27 4.12 6.88
N ASP A 157 0.07 5.20 7.63
CA ASP A 157 -0.17 5.17 9.07
C ASP A 157 -1.67 5.10 9.39
N ASP A 158 -2.52 5.72 8.56
CA ASP A 158 -3.98 5.60 8.63
C ASP A 158 -4.58 5.01 7.34
N PRO A 159 -4.29 3.74 7.01
CA PRO A 159 -4.89 3.09 5.85
C PRO A 159 -6.33 2.68 6.12
N TYR A 160 -7.15 2.60 5.07
CA TYR A 160 -8.49 2.05 5.22
C TYR A 160 -8.46 0.52 5.20
N LEU A 161 -8.99 -0.12 6.23
CA LEU A 161 -9.08 -1.57 6.33
C LEU A 161 -10.55 -1.97 6.38
N THR A 162 -10.93 -2.98 5.60
CA THR A 162 -12.31 -3.50 5.60
C THR A 162 -12.71 -4.13 6.95
N MET A 163 -11.74 -4.54 7.78
CA MET A 163 -11.96 -5.01 9.15
C MET A 163 -12.01 -3.89 10.21
N ASN A 164 -11.76 -2.62 9.83
CA ASN A 164 -11.98 -1.53 10.78
C ASN A 164 -13.47 -1.45 11.11
N TYR A 165 -13.81 -1.27 12.40
CA TYR A 165 -15.20 -1.24 12.84
C TYR A 165 -16.04 -0.16 12.14
N ALA A 166 -15.43 0.98 11.80
CA ALA A 166 -16.10 2.01 11.01
C ALA A 166 -16.48 1.53 9.59
N SER A 167 -15.59 0.77 8.94
CA SER A 167 -15.85 0.16 7.63
C SER A 167 -16.97 -0.87 7.72
N GLU A 168 -16.93 -1.75 8.72
CA GLU A 168 -17.97 -2.76 8.96
C GLU A 168 -19.33 -2.10 9.25
N ALA A 169 -19.36 -1.06 10.07
CA ALA A 169 -20.57 -0.29 10.36
C ALA A 169 -21.14 0.38 9.11
N ALA A 170 -20.29 0.96 8.26
CA ALA A 170 -20.71 1.54 6.99
C ALA A 170 -21.32 0.49 6.04
N ILE A 171 -20.70 -0.69 5.94
CA ILE A 171 -21.23 -1.81 5.14
C ILE A 171 -22.63 -2.22 5.63
N VAL A 172 -22.80 -2.38 6.94
CA VAL A 172 -24.10 -2.72 7.53
C VAL A 172 -25.14 -1.62 7.26
N ALA A 173 -24.75 -0.34 7.39
CA ALA A 173 -25.64 0.78 7.11
C ALA A 173 -26.09 0.81 5.63
N GLU A 174 -25.18 0.57 4.67
CA GLU A 174 -25.56 0.48 3.25
C GLU A 174 -26.47 -0.73 2.98
N LEU A 175 -26.22 -1.87 3.61
CA LEU A 175 -27.10 -3.04 3.51
C LEU A 175 -28.52 -2.74 4.01
N LEU A 176 -28.63 -1.99 5.12
CA LEU A 176 -29.93 -1.60 5.67
C LEU A 176 -30.72 -0.71 4.71
N LYS A 177 -30.08 0.20 3.97
CA LYS A 177 -30.77 0.99 2.94
C LYS A 177 -31.39 0.12 1.85
N PHE A 178 -30.71 -0.95 1.44
CA PHE A 178 -31.29 -1.92 0.48
C PHE A 178 -32.46 -2.69 1.08
N ALA A 179 -32.39 -3.04 2.36
CA ALA A 179 -33.50 -3.69 3.07
C ALA A 179 -34.72 -2.76 3.20
N GLU A 180 -34.52 -1.51 3.61
CA GLU A 180 -35.59 -0.53 3.81
C GLU A 180 -36.26 -0.08 2.52
N SER A 181 -35.52 -0.06 1.40
CA SER A 181 -36.07 0.29 0.08
C SER A 181 -36.72 -0.90 -0.66
N GLY A 182 -36.79 -2.08 -0.04
CA GLY A 182 -37.38 -3.28 -0.64
C GLY A 182 -36.55 -3.92 -1.75
N GLN A 183 -35.28 -3.53 -1.91
CA GLN A 183 -34.36 -4.08 -2.91
C GLN A 183 -33.72 -5.41 -2.47
N LEU A 184 -33.72 -5.68 -1.15
CA LEU A 184 -33.20 -6.92 -0.59
C LEU A 184 -34.31 -7.97 -0.49
N TYR A 185 -34.11 -9.12 -1.10
CA TYR A 185 -35.01 -10.27 -1.00
C TYR A 185 -34.22 -11.57 -0.83
N ARG A 186 -34.85 -12.58 -0.22
CA ARG A 186 -34.27 -13.92 -0.08
C ARG A 186 -34.81 -14.83 -1.18
N GLY A 187 -33.92 -15.49 -1.92
CA GLY A 187 -34.26 -16.45 -2.95
C GLY A 187 -33.54 -17.79 -2.76
N ALA A 188 -33.72 -18.70 -3.72
CA ALA A 188 -32.99 -19.96 -3.81
C ALA A 188 -32.23 -20.02 -5.14
N LYS A 189 -30.97 -20.45 -5.08
CA LYS A 189 -30.10 -20.70 -6.23
C LYS A 189 -29.32 -21.98 -5.93
N PRO A 190 -29.15 -22.92 -6.88
CA PRO A 190 -28.21 -24.02 -6.73
C PRO A 190 -26.80 -23.44 -6.47
N VAL A 191 -26.16 -23.89 -5.40
CA VAL A 191 -24.82 -23.48 -4.95
C VAL A 191 -23.93 -24.70 -4.79
#